data_AF-A0A1B6ETD7-F1
#
_entry.id   AF-A0A1B6ETD7-F1
#
_cell.length_a   1.000
_cell.length_b   1.000
_cell.length_c   1.000
_cell.angle_alpha   90.00
_cell.angle_beta   90.00
_cell.angle_gamma   90.00
#
_symmetry.space_group_name_H-M   'P 1'
#
loop_
_entity.id
_entity.type
_entity.pdbx_description
1 polymer ?
#
loop_
_entity_poly.entity_id
_entity_poly.type
_entity_poly.pdbx_seq_one_letter_code
_entity_poly.pdbx_strand_id
1 'polypeptide(L)'
;RGGTIVPRRFRVRRSSSLTHQDPYTLIVALGINGTAHGNLYIDDGETFQYLYNKQGLYLEFKFENNQLTSSFALPNHHYPTKAWVERVVIVGLPPGTKKATAITSDGKSAELETTYDSALQLLTVRKPGLSLASEWKISLL
;
A
#
# COMPACT_ATOMS: atom_id res chain seq x y z
N ARG A 1 -8.33 -8.14 11.03
CA ARG A 1 -9.13 -7.48 12.09
C ARG A 1 -9.48 -6.09 11.58
N GLY A 2 -10.62 -5.50 11.93
CA GLY A 2 -10.86 -4.10 11.59
C GLY A 2 -9.77 -3.20 12.18
N GLY A 3 -9.37 -2.15 11.46
CA GLY A 3 -8.32 -1.23 11.84
C GLY A 3 -6.93 -1.58 11.30
N THR A 4 -6.80 -2.56 10.39
CA THR A 4 -5.48 -3.06 9.93
C THR A 4 -5.31 -2.97 8.42
N ILE A 5 -4.09 -2.64 7.97
CA ILE A 5 -3.66 -2.71 6.58
C ILE A 5 -2.67 -3.86 6.42
N VAL A 6 -2.99 -4.81 5.55
CA VAL A 6 -2.18 -6.00 5.32
C VAL A 6 -1.62 -5.97 3.90
N PRO A 7 -0.30 -5.74 3.73
CA PRO A 7 0.37 -5.86 2.45
C PRO A 7 0.53 -7.33 2.07
N ARG A 8 0.22 -7.69 0.82
CA ARG A 8 0.36 -9.06 0.30
C ARG A 8 0.83 -9.08 -1.13
N ARG A 9 1.75 -9.98 -1.46
CA ARG A 9 2.07 -10.35 -2.84
C ARG A 9 1.08 -11.43 -3.29
N PHE A 10 0.22 -11.10 -4.26
CA PHE A 10 -0.80 -12.05 -4.75
C PHE A 10 -0.29 -12.95 -5.89
N ARG A 11 0.81 -12.56 -6.54
CA ARG A 11 1.44 -13.36 -7.60
C ARG A 11 2.20 -14.51 -6.97
N VAL A 12 1.58 -15.69 -6.93
CA VAL A 12 2.23 -16.91 -6.44
C VAL A 12 3.34 -17.31 -7.40
N ARG A 13 4.53 -17.58 -6.84
CA ARG A 13 5.72 -18.04 -7.57
C ARG A 13 6.20 -19.38 -6.98
N ARG A 14 7.21 -19.98 -7.62
CA ARG A 14 7.79 -21.27 -7.18
C ARG A 14 8.65 -21.15 -5.91
N SER A 15 9.11 -19.95 -5.56
CA SER A 15 9.88 -19.65 -4.34
C SER A 15 9.68 -18.19 -3.92
N SER A 16 10.01 -17.87 -2.67
CA SER A 16 9.97 -16.50 -2.14
C SER A 16 10.95 -15.56 -2.85
N SER A 17 12.14 -16.04 -3.21
CA SER A 17 13.16 -15.28 -3.95
C SER A 17 12.61 -14.74 -5.29
N LEU A 18 11.78 -15.52 -5.98
CA LEU A 18 11.13 -15.10 -7.23
C LEU A 18 10.02 -14.05 -7.02
N THR A 19 9.55 -13.85 -5.79
CA THR A 19 8.55 -12.83 -5.46
C THR A 19 9.17 -11.49 -5.03
N HIS A 20 10.49 -11.42 -4.89
CA HIS A 20 11.16 -10.31 -4.23
C HIS A 20 10.82 -8.93 -4.83
N GLN A 21 10.64 -8.87 -6.15
CA GLN A 21 10.34 -7.66 -6.90
C GLN A 21 8.88 -7.61 -7.37
N ASP A 22 8.04 -8.58 -6.96
CA ASP A 22 6.63 -8.60 -7.33
C ASP A 22 5.86 -7.47 -6.63
N PRO A 23 4.79 -6.97 -7.27
CA PRO A 23 3.96 -5.94 -6.69
C PRO A 23 3.13 -6.43 -5.50
N TYR A 24 2.64 -5.46 -4.74
CA TYR A 24 1.81 -5.67 -3.57
C TYR A 24 0.36 -5.28 -3.85
N THR A 25 -0.55 -6.07 -3.28
CA THR A 25 -1.91 -5.64 -2.97
C THR A 25 -1.94 -5.18 -1.52
N LEU A 26 -2.54 -4.03 -1.25
CA LEU A 26 -2.85 -3.57 0.11
C LEU A 26 -4.30 -3.93 0.45
N ILE A 27 -4.50 -4.71 1.52
CA ILE A 27 -5.83 -5.02 2.05
C ILE A 27 -6.07 -4.11 3.25
N VAL A 28 -6.91 -3.11 3.09
CA VAL A 28 -7.29 -2.12 4.09
C VAL A 28 -8.61 -2.57 4.72
N ALA A 29 -8.57 -3.12 5.93
CA ALA A 29 -9.77 -3.49 6.68
C ALA A 29 -10.10 -2.37 7.66
N LEU A 30 -11.15 -1.59 7.39
CA LEU A 30 -11.50 -0.44 8.22
C LEU A 30 -11.98 -0.87 9.62
N GLY A 31 -11.57 -0.10 10.63
CA GLY A 31 -12.08 -0.19 11.98
C GLY A 31 -13.45 0.49 12.12
N ILE A 32 -14.03 0.41 13.32
CA ILE A 32 -15.32 1.05 13.63
C ILE A 32 -15.25 2.57 13.44
N ASN A 33 -14.08 3.17 13.69
CA ASN A 33 -13.79 4.58 13.49
C ASN A 33 -13.46 4.94 12.03
N GLY A 34 -13.58 4.00 11.08
CA GLY A 34 -13.23 4.22 9.69
C GLY A 34 -11.73 4.36 9.42
N THR A 35 -10.86 4.04 10.38
CA THR A 35 -9.41 4.11 10.20
C THR A 35 -8.77 2.73 10.07
N ALA A 36 -7.57 2.68 9.50
CA ALA A 36 -6.74 1.48 9.49
C ALA A 36 -5.26 1.85 9.47
N HIS A 37 -4.41 0.99 10.04
CA HIS A 37 -2.96 1.17 10.01
C HIS A 37 -2.26 -0.14 9.69
N GLY A 38 -1.07 -0.08 9.11
CA GLY A 38 -0.24 -1.25 8.90
C GLY A 38 1.13 -0.87 8.39
N ASN A 39 2.09 -1.77 8.51
CA ASN A 39 3.47 -1.51 8.14
C ASN A 39 3.95 -2.55 7.13
N LEU A 40 4.99 -2.19 6.38
CA LEU A 40 5.70 -3.10 5.49
C LEU A 40 7.20 -2.88 5.62
N TYR A 41 7.92 -3.97 5.87
CA TYR A 41 9.37 -3.99 5.82
C TYR A 41 9.85 -4.69 4.54
N ILE A 42 10.87 -4.14 3.89
CA ILE A 42 11.51 -4.70 2.69
C ILE A 42 13.03 -4.48 2.77
N ASP A 43 13.81 -5.54 2.66
CA ASP A 43 15.26 -5.51 2.46
C ASP A 43 15.62 -6.50 1.35
N ASP A 44 16.87 -7.00 1.30
CA ASP A 44 17.28 -8.04 0.35
C ASP A 44 16.91 -9.47 0.78
N GLY A 45 16.48 -9.67 2.03
CA GLY A 45 16.10 -10.96 2.60
C GLY A 45 17.24 -11.97 2.79
N GLU A 46 18.49 -11.60 2.54
CA GLU A 46 19.63 -12.55 2.52
C GLU A 46 20.83 -12.07 3.35
N THR A 47 21.05 -10.75 3.46
CA THR A 47 22.27 -10.20 4.05
C THR A 47 21.98 -9.34 5.29
N PHE A 48 23.03 -8.83 5.92
CA PHE A 48 22.95 -7.89 7.05
C PHE A 48 23.05 -6.41 6.61
N GLN A 49 22.83 -6.10 5.33
CA GLN A 49 22.95 -4.74 4.81
C GLN A 49 21.97 -3.76 5.47
N TYR A 50 20.79 -4.24 5.92
CA TYR A 50 19.86 -3.43 6.71
C TYR A 50 20.46 -2.94 8.04
N LEU A 51 21.32 -3.74 8.67
CA LEU A 51 21.93 -3.44 9.97
C LEU A 51 23.11 -2.48 9.82
N TYR A 52 24.01 -2.76 8.87
CA TYR A 52 25.28 -2.02 8.76
C TYR A 52 25.18 -0.80 7.84
N ASN A 53 24.35 -0.87 6.81
CA ASN A 53 24.28 0.15 5.75
C ASN A 53 22.88 0.77 5.59
N LYS A 54 21.96 0.50 6.53
CA LYS A 54 20.58 1.01 6.51
C LYS A 54 19.84 0.66 5.20
N GLN A 55 20.21 -0.47 4.59
CA GLN A 55 19.59 -0.94 3.35
C GLN A 55 18.32 -1.74 3.62
N GLY A 56 17.27 -1.03 4.00
CA GLY A 56 15.93 -1.56 4.16
C GLY A 56 14.91 -0.43 3.97
N LEU A 57 13.67 -0.77 3.70
CA LEU A 57 12.54 0.14 3.71
C LEU A 57 11.59 -0.29 4.81
N TYR A 58 11.19 0.67 5.64
CA TYR A 58 10.10 0.48 6.58
C TYR A 58 9.03 1.53 6.28
N LEU A 59 7.92 1.03 5.71
CA LEU A 59 6.79 1.83 5.27
C LEU A 59 5.69 1.75 6.32
N GLU A 60 5.09 2.89 6.62
CA GLU A 60 3.83 2.98 7.36
C GLU A 60 2.72 3.32 6.38
N PHE A 61 1.64 2.55 6.45
CA PHE A 61 0.39 2.82 5.76
C PHE A 61 -0.67 3.27 6.78
N LYS A 62 -1.34 4.37 6.48
CA LYS A 62 -2.47 4.87 7.29
C LYS A 62 -3.65 5.15 6.39
N PHE A 63 -4.82 4.70 6.83
CA PHE A 63 -6.11 5.09 6.25
C PHE A 63 -6.88 5.90 7.28
N GLU A 64 -7.16 7.15 6.96
CA GLU A 64 -7.98 8.06 7.76
C GLU A 64 -8.58 9.14 6.86
N ASN A 65 -9.75 9.66 7.20
CA ASN A 65 -10.40 10.76 6.46
C ASN A 65 -10.50 10.48 4.94
N ASN A 66 -10.87 9.25 4.56
CA ASN A 66 -10.92 8.80 3.17
C ASN A 66 -9.60 8.94 2.39
N GLN A 67 -8.48 8.92 3.10
CA GLN A 67 -7.16 8.99 2.50
C GLN A 67 -6.29 7.82 2.96
N LEU A 68 -5.70 7.11 2.01
CA LEU A 68 -4.64 6.13 2.24
C LEU A 68 -3.29 6.81 2.00
N THR A 69 -2.42 6.84 3.00
CA THR A 69 -1.06 7.38 2.89
C THR A 69 -0.03 6.27 3.01
N SER A 70 1.12 6.47 2.35
CA SER A 70 2.33 5.68 2.49
C SER A 70 3.49 6.62 2.81
N SER A 71 4.12 6.42 3.96
CA SER A 71 5.26 7.22 4.42
C SER A 71 6.40 6.35 4.93
N PHE A 72 7.63 6.88 4.92
CA PHE A 72 8.77 6.18 5.50
C PHE A 72 8.77 6.32 7.02
N ALA A 73 8.60 5.20 7.72
CA ALA A 73 8.74 5.14 9.17
C ALA A 73 10.21 5.28 9.62
N LEU A 74 11.16 5.00 8.72
CA LEU A 74 12.60 5.19 8.94
C LEU A 74 13.22 5.99 7.78
N PRO A 75 13.17 7.33 7.79
CA PRO A 75 13.56 8.18 6.65
C PRO A 75 15.02 8.04 6.21
N ASN A 76 15.91 7.64 7.12
CA ASN A 76 17.35 7.47 6.84
C ASN A 76 17.70 6.07 6.28
N HIS A 77 16.71 5.20 6.09
CA HIS A 77 16.90 3.89 5.47
C HIS A 77 16.42 3.94 4.02
N HIS A 78 17.15 3.26 3.14
CA HIS A 78 16.83 3.23 1.73
C HIS A 78 17.11 1.84 1.16
N TYR A 79 16.18 1.32 0.36
CA TYR A 79 16.40 0.08 -0.37
C TYR A 79 15.88 0.21 -1.80
N PRO A 80 16.72 -0.03 -2.83
CA PRO A 80 16.28 0.05 -4.21
C PRO A 80 15.38 -1.14 -4.55
N THR A 81 14.09 -0.88 -4.75
CA THR A 81 13.11 -1.91 -5.13
C THR A 81 12.31 -1.49 -6.36
N LYS A 82 11.96 -2.48 -7.18
CA LYS A 82 11.02 -2.34 -8.31
C LYS A 82 9.58 -2.67 -7.88
N ALA A 83 9.37 -3.07 -6.63
CA ALA A 83 8.05 -3.38 -6.11
C ALA A 83 7.17 -2.12 -6.04
N TRP A 84 5.90 -2.30 -6.40
CA TRP A 84 4.91 -1.24 -6.50
C TRP A 84 3.53 -1.75 -6.06
N VAL A 85 2.58 -0.85 -5.83
CA VAL A 85 1.21 -1.19 -5.44
C VAL A 85 0.37 -1.45 -6.69
N GLU A 86 0.02 -2.72 -6.93
CA GLU A 86 -0.82 -3.11 -8.07
C GLU A 86 -2.32 -3.02 -7.78
N ARG A 87 -2.72 -3.06 -6.50
CA ARG A 87 -4.12 -3.05 -6.11
C ARG A 87 -4.29 -2.60 -4.67
N VAL A 88 -5.35 -1.86 -4.40
CA VAL A 88 -5.81 -1.58 -3.04
C VAL A 88 -7.23 -2.13 -2.91
N VAL A 89 -7.50 -2.86 -1.84
CA VAL A 89 -8.82 -3.37 -1.49
C VAL A 89 -9.20 -2.78 -0.14
N ILE A 90 -10.30 -2.04 -0.09
CA ILE A 90 -10.80 -1.38 1.12
C ILE A 90 -12.11 -2.03 1.52
N VAL A 91 -12.14 -2.64 2.71
CA VAL A 91 -13.27 -3.39 3.24
C VAL A 91 -13.95 -2.60 4.35
N GLY A 92 -15.28 -2.56 4.34
CA GLY A 92 -16.09 -1.82 5.31
C GLY A 92 -16.24 -0.35 4.96
N LEU A 93 -16.02 0.02 3.70
CA LEU A 93 -16.22 1.40 3.23
C LEU A 93 -17.71 1.62 2.93
N PRO A 94 -18.36 2.65 3.50
CA PRO A 94 -19.76 2.94 3.22
C PRO A 94 -20.04 3.23 1.74
N PRO A 95 -21.27 2.98 1.26
CA PRO A 95 -21.66 3.35 -0.10
C PRO A 95 -21.58 4.87 -0.31
N GLY A 96 -21.07 5.30 -1.46
CA GLY A 96 -21.02 6.72 -1.86
C GLY A 96 -19.70 7.12 -2.50
N THR A 97 -18.61 6.59 -1.98
CA THR A 97 -17.26 6.82 -2.51
C THR A 97 -17.01 6.01 -3.77
N LYS A 98 -16.73 6.69 -4.89
CA LYS A 98 -16.57 6.04 -6.20
C LYS A 98 -15.36 6.52 -6.99
N LYS A 99 -14.73 7.61 -6.56
CA LYS A 99 -13.55 8.14 -7.24
C LYS A 99 -12.35 8.02 -6.32
N ALA A 100 -11.19 7.81 -6.91
CA ALA A 100 -9.93 7.80 -6.20
C ALA A 100 -8.89 8.55 -7.02
N THR A 101 -8.06 9.34 -6.33
CA THR A 101 -6.98 10.11 -6.94
C THR A 101 -5.69 9.80 -6.22
N ALA A 102 -4.69 9.30 -6.95
CA ALA A 102 -3.34 9.19 -6.45
C ALA A 102 -2.62 10.54 -6.53
N ILE A 103 -1.81 10.84 -5.52
CA ILE A 103 -0.90 11.98 -5.49
C ILE A 103 0.47 11.48 -5.03
N THR A 104 1.48 11.66 -5.87
CA THR A 104 2.87 11.26 -5.61
C THR A 104 3.66 12.39 -4.94
N SER A 105 4.82 12.08 -4.38
CA SER A 105 5.69 13.05 -3.69
C SER A 105 6.15 14.22 -4.56
N ASP A 106 6.22 14.04 -5.89
CA ASP A 106 6.51 15.10 -6.87
C ASP A 106 5.30 16.00 -7.19
N GLY A 107 4.17 15.80 -6.50
CA GLY A 107 2.94 16.59 -6.64
C GLY A 107 2.08 16.20 -7.84
N LYS A 108 2.47 15.20 -8.65
CA LYS A 108 1.64 14.72 -9.75
C LYS A 108 0.40 14.02 -9.21
N SER A 109 -0.74 14.28 -9.85
CA SER A 109 -2.01 13.63 -9.55
C SER A 109 -2.49 12.78 -10.72
N ALA A 110 -3.14 11.65 -10.41
CA ALA A 110 -3.74 10.78 -11.40
C ALA A 110 -5.05 10.20 -10.87
N GLU A 111 -6.10 10.21 -11.69
CA GLU A 111 -7.34 9.50 -11.39
C GLU A 111 -7.12 7.98 -11.49
N LEU A 112 -7.72 7.24 -10.57
CA LEU A 112 -7.62 5.79 -10.49
C LEU A 112 -8.95 5.14 -10.83
N GLU A 113 -8.87 4.00 -11.51
CA GLU A 113 -10.01 3.14 -11.76
C GLU A 113 -10.46 2.47 -10.47
N THR A 114 -11.75 2.57 -10.13
CA THR A 114 -12.33 1.92 -8.96
C THR A 114 -13.55 1.07 -9.31
N THR A 115 -13.80 0.06 -8.47
CA THR A 115 -15.01 -0.76 -8.53
C THR A 115 -15.51 -0.99 -7.12
N TYR A 116 -16.78 -0.73 -6.87
CA TYR A 116 -17.40 -0.89 -5.55
C TYR A 116 -18.41 -2.04 -5.57
N ASP A 117 -18.26 -2.97 -4.64
CA ASP A 117 -19.22 -4.03 -4.35
C ASP A 117 -20.05 -3.64 -3.13
N SER A 118 -21.34 -3.36 -3.34
CA SER A 118 -22.26 -2.95 -2.28
C SER A 118 -22.68 -4.09 -1.35
N ALA A 119 -22.67 -5.34 -1.81
CA ALA A 119 -23.02 -6.49 -0.99
C ALA A 119 -21.90 -6.79 0.02
N LEU A 120 -20.64 -6.57 -0.38
CA LEU A 120 -19.47 -6.79 0.45
C LEU A 120 -18.91 -5.52 1.13
N GLN A 121 -19.49 -4.35 0.82
CA GLN A 121 -18.98 -3.04 1.24
C GLN A 121 -17.47 -2.88 0.95
N LEU A 122 -17.10 -3.20 -0.29
CA LEU A 122 -15.71 -3.38 -0.70
C LEU A 122 -15.39 -2.49 -1.90
N LEU A 123 -14.42 -1.60 -1.75
CA LEU A 123 -13.86 -0.80 -2.84
C LEU A 123 -12.55 -1.44 -3.33
N THR A 124 -12.44 -1.68 -4.63
CA THR A 124 -11.18 -2.06 -5.27
C THR A 124 -10.66 -0.91 -6.10
N VAL A 125 -9.43 -0.47 -5.82
CA VAL A 125 -8.67 0.47 -6.65
C VAL A 125 -7.72 -0.33 -7.53
N ARG A 126 -7.91 -0.26 -8.84
CA ARG A 126 -7.20 -1.09 -9.81
C ARG A 126 -5.96 -0.37 -10.35
N LYS A 127 -4.82 -1.08 -10.31
CA LYS A 127 -3.53 -0.65 -10.86
C LYS A 127 -3.11 0.78 -10.47
N PRO A 128 -2.98 1.11 -9.16
CA PRO A 128 -2.47 2.43 -8.74
C PRO A 128 -1.10 2.78 -9.32
N GLY A 129 -0.21 1.79 -9.53
CA GLY A 129 1.09 2.05 -10.17
C GLY A 129 2.11 2.74 -9.24
N LEU A 130 1.84 2.81 -7.94
CA LEU A 130 2.61 3.60 -6.99
C LEU A 130 3.82 2.81 -6.48
N SER A 131 5.02 3.39 -6.61
CA SER A 131 6.25 2.77 -6.12
C SER A 131 6.25 2.63 -4.59
N LEU A 132 6.80 1.53 -4.08
CA LEU A 132 7.05 1.37 -2.64
C LEU A 132 8.35 2.07 -2.18
N ALA A 133 9.18 2.50 -3.13
CA ALA A 133 10.37 3.30 -2.85
C ALA A 133 10.09 4.82 -2.82
N SER A 134 8.81 5.23 -2.69
CA SER A 134 8.41 6.64 -2.64
C SER A 134 7.18 6.82 -1.76
N GLU A 135 7.02 8.02 -1.22
CA GLU A 135 5.82 8.41 -0.49
C GLU A 135 4.71 8.85 -1.46
N TRP A 136 3.47 8.54 -1.09
CA TRP A 136 2.29 8.85 -1.90
C TRP A 136 1.04 8.84 -1.03
N LYS A 137 -0.04 9.40 -1.56
CA LYS A 137 -1.39 9.32 -0.98
C LYS A 137 -2.43 9.00 -2.04
N ILE A 138 -3.47 8.27 -1.66
CA ILE A 138 -4.67 8.06 -2.45
C ILE A 138 -5.83 8.69 -1.68
N SER A 139 -6.46 9.71 -2.27
CA SER A 139 -7.67 10.34 -1.72
C SER A 139 -8.89 9.74 -2.39
N LEU A 140 -9.89 9.35 -1.61
CA LEU A 140 -11.18 8.91 -2.11
C LEU A 140 -12.19 10.05 -2.10
N LEU A 141 -13.02 10.12 -3.14
CA LEU A 141 -14.06 11.13 -3.38
C LEU A 141 -15.42 10.46 -3.62
#